data_AF-A0A183F854-F1
#
_entry.id   AF-A0A183F854-F1
#
_cell.length_a   1.000
_cell.length_b   1.000
_cell.length_c   1.000
_cell.angle_alpha   90.00
_cell.angle_beta   90.00
_cell.angle_gamma   90.00
#
_symmetry.space_group_name_H-M   'P 1'
#
loop_
_entity.id
_entity.type
_entity.pdbx_description
1 polymer ?
#
loop_
_entity_poly.entity_id
_entity_poly.type
_entity_poly.pdbx_seq_one_letter_code
_entity_poly.pdbx_strand_id
1 'polypeptide(L)'
;MVGNPTRNQIGTGNSDKLLLYKPAVIIAKLAGLVDLNRFDVSAVERQSAEVRFLDKYFSAEDSLKADHIRDIERLKKMHGVVVVNSKCCGLSVVPLSICYRNETVRKRVPMGITIGRVFSVGSMSVKLELDKGTHMIELDNPMRSLDFYSPEPDDVLRLVTT
;
A
#
# COMPACT_ATOMS: atom_id res chain seq x y z
N MET A 1 -2.99 32.21 60.82
CA MET A 1 -1.66 31.76 60.33
C MET A 1 -1.76 30.30 59.93
N VAL A 2 -0.99 29.90 58.91
CA VAL A 2 -0.87 28.55 58.31
C VAL A 2 -2.05 28.17 57.40
N GLY A 3 -1.91 27.82 56.12
CA GLY A 3 -0.79 27.65 55.19
C GLY A 3 -1.34 27.25 53.80
N ASN A 4 -0.68 27.71 52.73
CA ASN A 4 -0.86 27.28 51.32
C ASN A 4 -0.51 25.78 51.12
N PRO A 5 -0.64 25.12 49.93
CA PRO A 5 -1.07 25.60 48.60
C PRO A 5 -2.07 24.69 47.84
N THR A 6 -2.67 25.26 46.79
CA THR A 6 -3.46 24.57 45.76
C THR A 6 -2.58 23.61 44.95
N ARG A 7 -2.97 22.33 44.95
CA ARG A 7 -2.33 21.22 44.24
C ARG A 7 -2.49 21.39 42.73
N ASN A 8 -1.39 21.61 42.02
CA ASN A 8 -1.31 21.54 40.56
C ASN A 8 -1.80 20.16 40.07
N GLN A 9 -2.87 20.15 39.28
CA GLN A 9 -3.24 19.00 38.46
C GLN A 9 -2.30 18.95 37.26
N ILE A 10 -1.33 18.04 37.30
CA ILE A 10 -0.55 17.64 36.13
C ILE A 10 -1.48 16.77 35.29
N GLY A 11 -1.99 17.34 34.20
CA GLY A 11 -2.81 16.63 33.23
C GLY A 11 -2.02 15.49 32.60
N THR A 12 -2.27 14.28 33.06
CA THR A 12 -1.93 13.02 32.41
C THR A 12 -2.78 12.90 31.15
N GLY A 13 -2.25 13.34 30.02
CA GLY A 13 -3.00 13.31 28.76
C GLY A 13 -2.08 13.41 27.56
N ASN A 14 -1.20 12.41 27.36
CA ASN A 14 -0.56 12.19 26.06
C ASN A 14 0.18 10.85 25.92
N SER A 15 0.41 10.09 27.00
CA SER A 15 1.11 8.81 26.95
C SER A 15 0.32 7.71 26.23
N ASP A 16 -1.01 7.73 26.29
CA ASP A 16 -1.84 6.65 25.72
C ASP A 16 -2.08 6.80 24.22
N LYS A 17 -1.86 7.99 23.66
CA LYS A 17 -1.96 8.21 22.21
C LYS A 17 -0.74 7.66 21.46
N LEU A 18 0.41 7.53 22.10
CA LEU A 18 1.63 7.00 21.47
C LEU A 18 1.56 5.49 21.21
N LEU A 19 0.80 4.73 22.00
CA LEU A 19 0.64 3.29 21.86
C LEU A 19 -0.21 2.86 20.64
N LEU A 20 -0.91 3.81 20.00
CA LEU A 20 -1.75 3.54 18.83
C LEU A 20 -1.21 4.15 17.53
N TYR A 21 0.01 4.68 17.53
CA TYR A 21 0.64 5.11 16.28
C TYR A 21 1.46 3.97 15.69
N LYS A 22 1.13 3.59 14.44
CA LYS A 22 1.97 2.70 13.64
C LYS A 22 3.41 3.27 13.61
N PRO A 23 4.46 2.44 13.71
CA PRO A 23 5.86 2.88 13.77
C PRO A 23 6.24 3.94 12.72
N ALA A 24 5.71 3.82 11.50
CA ALA A 24 5.92 4.79 10.43
C ALA A 24 5.47 6.23 10.77
N VAL A 25 4.38 6.40 11.53
CA VAL A 25 3.93 7.73 11.94
C VAL A 25 4.87 8.35 12.97
N ILE A 26 5.36 7.55 13.91
CA ILE A 26 6.30 7.99 14.94
C ILE A 26 7.62 8.42 14.29
N ILE A 27 8.13 7.59 13.37
CA ILE A 27 9.35 7.88 12.61
C ILE A 27 9.21 9.16 11.78
N ALA A 28 8.07 9.35 11.09
CA ALA A 28 7.85 10.54 10.27
C ALA A 28 7.75 11.84 11.09
N LYS A 29 7.20 11.77 12.31
CA LYS A 29 7.04 12.91 13.21
C LYS A 29 8.34 13.30 13.91
N LEU A 30 9.14 12.33 14.32
CA LEU A 30 10.33 12.56 15.12
C LEU A 30 11.60 12.52 14.26
N ALA A 31 11.96 13.66 13.66
CA ALA A 31 13.10 13.77 12.74
C ALA A 31 14.45 13.32 13.36
N GLY A 32 14.61 13.44 14.68
CA GLY A 32 15.80 13.01 15.41
C GLY A 32 15.72 11.60 16.02
N LEU A 33 14.69 10.82 15.72
CA LEU A 33 14.52 9.48 16.28
C LEU A 33 15.52 8.52 15.64
N VAL A 34 16.54 8.12 16.39
CA VAL A 34 17.58 7.18 15.93
C VAL A 34 17.22 5.74 16.26
N ASP A 35 16.59 5.49 17.40
CA ASP A 35 16.15 4.15 17.83
C ASP A 35 14.63 4.14 18.07
N LEU A 36 13.95 3.11 17.58
CA LEU A 36 12.57 2.81 17.93
C LEU A 36 12.44 1.35 18.31
N ASN A 37 12.13 1.05 19.57
CA ASN A 37 12.01 -0.32 20.08
C ASN A 37 13.28 -1.18 19.88
N ARG A 38 14.48 -0.63 20.08
CA ARG A 38 15.77 -1.31 19.88
C ARG A 38 16.09 -1.64 18.41
N PHE A 39 15.47 -0.90 17.48
CA PHE A 39 15.82 -0.93 16.07
C PHE A 39 16.33 0.45 15.65
N ASP A 40 17.55 0.48 15.12
CA ASP A 40 18.10 1.67 14.49
C ASP A 40 17.28 2.04 13.26
N VAL A 41 16.75 3.27 13.26
CA VAL A 41 15.97 3.80 12.14
C VAL A 41 16.94 4.35 11.10
N SER A 42 17.17 3.56 10.06
CA SER A 42 18.01 3.96 8.94
C SER A 42 17.44 5.15 8.17
N ALA A 43 18.29 5.83 7.39
CA ALA A 43 17.84 6.92 6.52
C ALA A 43 16.77 6.48 5.51
N VAL A 44 16.88 5.24 5.00
CA VAL A 44 15.93 4.66 4.03
C VAL A 44 14.58 4.40 4.69
N GLU A 45 14.56 3.82 5.90
CA GLU A 45 13.32 3.58 6.65
C GLU A 45 12.64 4.88 7.05
N ARG A 46 13.42 5.89 7.46
CA ARG A 46 12.91 7.23 7.75
C ARG A 46 12.26 7.85 6.53
N GLN A 47 12.95 7.85 5.39
CA GLN A 47 12.40 8.37 4.15
C GLN A 47 11.14 7.60 3.71
N SER A 48 11.13 6.27 3.83
CA SER A 48 9.97 5.44 3.53
C SER A 48 8.77 5.77 4.42
N ALA A 49 9.01 5.94 5.73
CA ALA A 49 8.00 6.31 6.70
C ALA A 49 7.43 7.72 6.44
N GLU A 50 8.29 8.69 6.14
CA GLU A 50 7.92 10.07 5.82
C GLU A 50 7.07 10.17 4.53
N VAL A 51 7.45 9.45 3.48
CA VAL A 51 6.67 9.39 2.22
C VAL A 51 5.31 8.73 2.45
N ARG A 52 5.27 7.61 3.19
CA ARG A 52 4.00 6.95 3.54
C ARG A 52 3.11 7.80 4.43
N PHE A 53 3.70 8.59 5.33
CA PHE A 53 2.98 9.55 6.15
C PHE A 53 2.33 10.62 5.26
N LEU A 54 3.08 11.21 4.33
CA LEU A 54 2.55 12.18 3.37
C LEU A 54 1.42 11.56 2.53
N ASP A 55 1.60 10.37 1.96
CA ASP A 55 0.59 9.67 1.16
C ASP A 55 -0.71 9.42 1.95
N LYS A 56 -0.58 8.91 3.18
CA LYS A 56 -1.73 8.64 4.06
C LYS A 56 -2.56 9.88 4.35
N TYR A 57 -1.92 11.02 4.58
CA TYR A 57 -2.60 12.27 4.94
C TYR A 57 -2.87 13.17 3.73
N PHE A 58 -2.43 12.80 2.52
CA PHE A 58 -2.74 13.54 1.30
C PHE A 58 -4.25 13.46 0.98
N SER A 59 -4.81 12.24 1.00
CA SER A 59 -6.23 11.98 0.69
C SER A 59 -7.14 11.92 1.93
N ALA A 60 -6.60 12.14 3.13
CA ALA A 60 -7.39 12.12 4.36
C ALA A 60 -8.33 13.35 4.46
N GLU A 61 -9.37 13.24 5.26
CA GLU A 61 -10.22 14.38 5.64
C GLU A 61 -9.41 15.46 6.37
N ASP A 62 -9.80 16.72 6.18
CA ASP A 62 -9.08 17.86 6.77
C ASP A 62 -9.11 17.86 8.31
N SER A 63 -10.11 17.21 8.91
CA SER A 63 -10.20 16.92 10.35
C SER A 63 -9.00 16.09 10.85
N LEU A 64 -8.56 15.09 10.07
CA LEU A 64 -7.42 14.22 10.39
C LEU A 64 -6.07 14.87 10.04
N LYS A 65 -6.07 15.79 9.08
CA LYS A 65 -4.86 16.57 8.73
C LYS A 65 -4.54 17.63 9.77
N ALA A 66 -5.55 18.20 10.44
CA ALA A 66 -5.40 19.31 11.39
C ALA A 66 -4.33 19.04 12.45
N ASP A 67 -4.30 17.83 13.01
CA ASP A 67 -3.32 17.41 14.03
C ASP A 67 -1.89 17.24 13.49
N HIS A 68 -1.69 17.34 12.18
CA HIS A 68 -0.46 16.96 11.49
C HIS A 68 0.06 18.00 10.48
N ILE A 69 -0.59 19.16 10.38
CA ILE A 69 -0.26 20.21 9.38
C ILE A 69 1.22 20.58 9.43
N ARG A 70 1.77 20.83 10.63
CA ARG A 70 3.18 21.20 10.80
C ARG A 70 4.15 20.14 10.27
N ASP A 71 3.84 18.86 10.50
CA ASP A 71 4.66 17.76 10.01
C ASP A 71 4.53 17.63 8.48
N ILE A 72 3.31 17.75 7.94
CA ILE A 72 3.05 17.70 6.50
C ILE A 72 3.81 18.81 5.77
N GLU A 73 3.78 20.04 6.27
CA GLU A 73 4.48 21.18 5.67
C GLU A 73 6.00 21.01 5.72
N ARG A 74 6.55 20.57 6.86
CA ARG A 74 7.97 20.27 6.99
C ARG A 74 8.40 19.19 6.00
N LEU A 75 7.66 18.09 5.92
CA LEU A 75 7.97 16.97 5.03
C LEU A 75 7.82 17.34 3.55
N LYS A 76 6.82 18.16 3.18
CA LYS A 76 6.70 18.72 1.83
C LYS A 76 7.88 19.61 1.46
N LYS A 77 8.44 20.37 2.41
CA LYS A 77 9.63 21.19 2.16
C LYS A 77 10.89 20.34 1.96
N MET A 78 11.02 19.24 2.69
CA MET A 78 12.17 18.34 2.64
C MET A 78 12.17 17.44 1.41
N HIS A 79 11.02 16.85 1.05
CA HIS A 79 10.89 15.92 -0.07
C HIS A 79 10.47 16.59 -1.39
N GLY A 80 10.24 17.91 -1.35
CA GLY A 80 9.60 18.66 -2.42
C GLY A 80 8.08 18.54 -2.38
N VAL A 81 7.40 19.52 -2.97
CA VAL A 81 5.97 19.35 -3.29
C VAL A 81 5.92 18.20 -4.29
N VAL A 82 5.55 17.02 -3.81
CA VAL A 82 5.07 15.97 -4.71
C VAL A 82 3.81 16.55 -5.31
N VAL A 83 3.96 17.24 -6.45
CA VAL A 83 2.87 17.47 -7.38
C VAL A 83 2.53 16.06 -7.83
N VAL A 84 1.64 15.43 -7.08
CA VAL A 84 1.00 14.20 -7.49
C VAL A 84 0.11 14.61 -8.65
N ASN A 85 0.70 14.76 -9.84
CA ASN A 85 0.01 14.41 -11.06
C ASN A 85 -0.64 13.08 -10.74
N SER A 86 -1.98 13.02 -10.76
CA SER A 86 -2.95 12.03 -10.24
C SER A 86 -2.59 10.54 -10.27
N LYS A 87 -1.35 10.18 -10.00
CA LYS A 87 -0.68 8.88 -10.07
C LYS A 87 -0.64 8.21 -8.69
N CYS A 88 -1.53 8.63 -7.79
CA CYS A 88 -2.17 7.70 -6.85
C CYS A 88 -3.14 6.77 -7.60
N CYS A 89 -3.01 6.59 -8.91
CA CYS A 89 -3.48 5.38 -9.55
C CYS A 89 -2.78 4.22 -8.83
N GLY A 90 -3.48 3.59 -7.88
CA GLY A 90 -3.14 2.25 -7.45
C GLY A 90 -2.95 1.35 -8.69
N LEU A 91 -2.26 0.23 -8.53
CA LEU A 91 -2.06 -0.76 -9.60
C LEU A 91 -3.33 -0.84 -10.46
N SER A 92 -3.24 -0.52 -11.76
CA SER A 92 -4.36 -0.69 -12.67
C SER A 92 -4.78 -2.14 -12.58
N VAL A 93 -6.03 -2.40 -12.17
CA VAL A 93 -6.54 -3.76 -11.93
C VAL A 93 -7.73 -4.00 -12.84
N VAL A 94 -7.80 -5.20 -13.40
CA VAL A 94 -8.94 -5.69 -14.17
C VAL A 94 -9.65 -6.79 -13.36
N PRO A 95 -10.99 -6.75 -13.20
CA PRO A 95 -11.72 -7.87 -12.64
C PRO A 95 -11.76 -8.99 -13.68
N LEU A 96 -11.32 -10.19 -13.32
CA LEU A 96 -11.34 -11.38 -14.18
C LEU A 96 -12.01 -12.54 -13.47
N SER A 97 -12.66 -13.40 -14.26
CA SER A 97 -13.11 -14.70 -13.80
C SER A 97 -11.97 -15.69 -13.96
N ILE A 98 -11.48 -16.26 -12.86
CA ILE A 98 -10.40 -17.25 -12.86
C ILE A 98 -11.02 -18.63 -12.73
N CYS A 99 -10.79 -19.50 -13.70
CA CYS A 99 -11.36 -20.85 -13.76
C CYS A 99 -10.29 -21.93 -13.61
N TYR A 100 -10.48 -22.85 -12.67
CA TYR A 100 -9.65 -24.03 -12.47
C TYR A 100 -10.53 -25.23 -12.10
N ARG A 101 -10.40 -26.36 -12.80
CA ARG A 101 -11.14 -27.61 -12.51
C ARG A 101 -12.66 -27.39 -12.27
N ASN A 102 -13.29 -26.58 -13.11
CA ASN A 102 -14.70 -26.14 -13.04
C ASN A 102 -15.07 -25.20 -11.88
N GLU A 103 -14.13 -24.84 -11.01
CA GLU A 103 -14.34 -23.77 -10.04
C GLU A 103 -13.98 -22.43 -10.66
N THR A 104 -14.93 -21.50 -10.66
CA THR A 104 -14.71 -20.14 -11.15
C THR A 104 -14.79 -19.15 -9.99
N VAL A 105 -13.75 -18.34 -9.83
CA VAL A 105 -13.68 -17.27 -8.83
C VAL A 105 -13.43 -15.93 -9.50
N ARG A 106 -14.18 -14.90 -9.10
CA ARG A 106 -13.96 -13.54 -9.61
C ARG A 106 -12.91 -12.82 -8.76
N LYS A 107 -11.85 -12.30 -9.38
CA LYS A 107 -10.75 -11.60 -8.69
C LYS A 107 -10.31 -10.37 -9.46
N ARG A 108 -9.82 -9.35 -8.74
CA ARG A 108 -9.14 -8.20 -9.35
C ARG A 108 -7.67 -8.53 -9.50
N VAL A 109 -7.16 -8.47 -10.73
CA VAL A 109 -5.78 -8.80 -11.07
C VAL A 109 -5.07 -7.54 -11.57
N PRO A 110 -3.87 -7.20 -11.06
CA PRO A 110 -3.10 -6.07 -11.57
C PRO A 110 -2.73 -6.28 -13.04
N MET A 111 -2.90 -5.28 -13.89
CA MET A 111 -2.55 -5.36 -15.31
C MET A 111 -1.03 -5.45 -15.52
N GLY A 112 -0.24 -4.77 -14.68
CA GLY A 112 1.23 -4.77 -14.77
C GLY A 112 1.92 -6.01 -14.18
N ILE A 113 1.17 -7.01 -13.71
CA ILE A 113 1.77 -8.24 -13.17
C ILE A 113 2.28 -9.13 -14.30
N THR A 114 3.46 -9.74 -14.13
CA THR A 114 4.00 -10.71 -15.09
C THR A 114 3.31 -12.06 -14.93
N ILE A 115 3.04 -12.77 -16.03
CA ILE A 115 2.34 -14.06 -16.03
C ILE A 115 2.97 -15.06 -15.06
N GLY A 116 4.30 -15.15 -15.05
CA GLY A 116 5.04 -16.03 -14.14
C GLY A 116 4.83 -15.73 -12.65
N ARG A 117 4.51 -14.48 -12.28
CA ARG A 117 4.28 -14.08 -10.89
C ARG A 117 2.86 -14.34 -10.41
N VAL A 118 1.86 -14.26 -11.31
CA VAL A 118 0.45 -14.49 -10.93
C VAL A 118 0.22 -15.95 -10.57
N PHE A 119 0.90 -16.85 -11.28
CA PHE A 119 0.65 -18.28 -11.22
C PHE A 119 1.94 -19.08 -11.07
N SER A 120 2.84 -18.65 -10.19
CA SER A 120 3.92 -19.51 -9.70
C SER A 120 3.30 -20.67 -8.90
N VAL A 121 2.66 -21.61 -9.60
CA VAL A 121 2.12 -22.83 -9.02
C VAL A 121 3.29 -23.80 -8.98
N GLY A 122 3.94 -23.88 -7.82
CA GLY A 122 5.04 -24.81 -7.60
C GLY A 122 4.65 -26.22 -8.07
N SER A 123 5.39 -26.74 -9.04
CA SER A 123 5.39 -28.15 -9.45
C SER A 123 4.16 -28.67 -10.22
N MET A 124 3.20 -27.83 -10.63
CA MET A 124 2.15 -28.26 -11.56
C MET A 124 2.43 -27.71 -12.96
N SER A 125 2.47 -28.61 -13.95
CA SER A 125 2.38 -28.29 -15.37
C SER A 125 1.00 -27.65 -15.61
N VAL A 126 0.91 -26.33 -15.45
CA VAL A 126 -0.32 -25.56 -15.69
C VAL A 126 -0.05 -24.57 -16.81
N LYS A 127 -0.83 -24.70 -17.86
CA LYS A 127 -0.92 -23.74 -18.96
C LYS A 127 -2.00 -22.72 -18.63
N LEU A 128 -1.74 -21.47 -19.00
CA LEU A 128 -2.66 -20.37 -18.80
C LEU A 128 -3.24 -19.94 -20.13
N GLU A 129 -4.56 -19.77 -20.15
CA GLU A 129 -5.27 -19.30 -21.33
C GLU A 129 -6.25 -18.20 -20.93
N LEU A 130 -6.30 -17.14 -21.72
CA LEU A 130 -7.28 -16.07 -21.58
C LEU A 130 -8.37 -16.27 -22.62
N ASP A 131 -9.57 -16.56 -22.15
CA ASP A 131 -10.77 -16.71 -22.94
C ASP A 131 -11.45 -15.36 -23.11
N LYS A 132 -11.44 -14.86 -24.35
CA LYS A 132 -12.07 -13.61 -24.78
C LYS A 132 -13.53 -13.78 -25.20
N GLY A 133 -14.09 -14.99 -25.04
CA GLY A 133 -15.38 -15.41 -25.59
C GLY A 133 -15.34 -15.65 -27.11
N THR A 134 -14.62 -14.81 -27.86
CA THR A 134 -14.46 -14.94 -29.32
C THR A 134 -13.26 -15.81 -29.72
N HIS A 135 -12.21 -15.81 -28.90
CA HIS A 135 -10.98 -16.55 -29.15
C HIS A 135 -10.26 -16.84 -27.84
N MET A 136 -9.38 -17.83 -27.88
CA MET A 136 -8.50 -18.20 -26.77
C MET A 136 -7.09 -17.68 -27.03
N ILE A 137 -6.48 -17.07 -26.02
CA ILE A 137 -5.10 -16.60 -26.07
C ILE A 137 -4.28 -17.38 -25.06
N GLU A 138 -3.23 -18.07 -25.52
CA GLU A 138 -2.28 -18.72 -24.62
C GLU A 138 -1.30 -17.71 -24.02
N LEU A 139 -1.13 -17.77 -22.70
CA LEU A 139 -0.20 -16.92 -21.95
C LEU A 139 1.14 -17.66 -21.82
N ASP A 140 1.83 -17.80 -22.95
CA ASP A 140 3.04 -18.61 -23.14
C ASP A 140 4.32 -18.00 -22.53
N ASN A 141 4.37 -16.66 -22.42
CA ASN A 141 5.58 -15.96 -22.01
C ASN A 141 5.46 -15.50 -20.54
N PRO A 142 6.17 -16.15 -19.60
CA PRO A 142 6.09 -15.82 -18.18
C PRO A 142 6.63 -14.42 -17.84
N MET A 143 7.45 -13.83 -18.71
CA MET A 143 8.02 -12.49 -18.55
C MET A 143 7.13 -11.39 -19.12
N ARG A 144 6.11 -11.73 -19.92
CA ARG A 144 5.13 -10.74 -20.37
C ARG A 144 4.19 -10.39 -19.23
N SER A 145 3.81 -9.12 -19.18
CA SER A 145 2.77 -8.62 -18.28
C SER A 145 1.38 -8.99 -18.82
N LEU A 146 0.41 -9.03 -17.90
CA LEU A 146 -0.97 -9.36 -18.25
C LEU A 146 -1.57 -8.32 -19.21
N ASP A 147 -1.20 -7.04 -19.08
CA ASP A 147 -1.62 -5.94 -19.96
C ASP A 147 -1.30 -6.17 -21.44
N PHE A 148 -0.25 -6.92 -21.77
CA PHE A 148 0.13 -7.25 -23.15
C PHE A 148 -0.98 -8.02 -23.88
N TYR A 149 -1.73 -8.82 -23.12
CA TYR A 149 -2.84 -9.63 -23.63
C TYR A 149 -4.18 -8.88 -23.57
N SER A 150 -4.13 -7.59 -23.20
CA SER A 150 -5.27 -6.65 -23.17
C SER A 150 -6.53 -7.22 -22.51
N PRO A 151 -6.46 -7.79 -21.28
CA PRO A 151 -7.62 -8.39 -20.62
C PRO A 151 -8.77 -7.40 -20.42
N GLU A 152 -10.00 -7.88 -20.58
CA GLU A 152 -11.25 -7.14 -20.39
C GLU A 152 -12.05 -7.73 -19.20
N PRO A 153 -12.96 -6.96 -18.57
CA PRO A 153 -13.68 -7.36 -17.36
C PRO A 153 -14.49 -8.67 -17.43
N ASP A 154 -14.87 -9.11 -18.63
CA ASP A 154 -15.70 -10.28 -18.87
C ASP A 154 -14.87 -11.50 -19.33
N ASP A 155 -13.56 -11.33 -19.49
CA ASP A 155 -12.68 -12.42 -19.89
C ASP A 155 -12.53 -13.46 -18.77
N VAL A 156 -12.27 -14.70 -19.19
CA VAL A 156 -12.03 -15.83 -18.29
C VAL A 156 -10.58 -16.29 -18.39
N LEU A 157 -9.87 -16.21 -17.27
CA LEU A 157 -8.50 -16.72 -17.15
C LEU A 157 -8.54 -18.18 -16.70
N ARG A 158 -8.20 -19.09 -17.60
CA ARG A 158 -8.30 -20.54 -17.41
C ARG A 158 -6.94 -21.11 -17.05
N LEU A 159 -6.91 -21.88 -15.96
CA LEU A 159 -5.77 -22.68 -15.54
C LEU A 159 -5.99 -24.11 -16.03
N VAL A 160 -5.23 -24.53 -17.03
CA VAL A 160 -5.33 -25.85 -17.66
C VAL A 160 -4.16 -26.70 -17.19
N THR A 161 -4.40 -27.79 -16.47
CA THR A 161 -3.34 -28.75 -16.15
C THR A 161 -2.94 -29.53 -17.40
N THR A 162 -1.66 -29.52 -17.73
CA THR A 162 -1.02 -30.34 -18.78
C THR A 162 -0.45 -31.64 -18.22
#